data_AF-A0AB72ZIG2-F1
#
_entry.id   AF-A0AB72ZIG2-F1
#
_cell.length_a   1.000
_cell.length_b   1.000
_cell.length_c   1.000
_cell.angle_alpha   90.00
_cell.angle_beta   90.00
_cell.angle_gamma   90.00
#
_symmetry.space_group_name_H-M   'P 1'
#
loop_
_entity.id
_entity.type
_entity.pdbx_description
1 polymer ?
#
loop_
_entity_poly.entity_id
_entity_poly.type
_entity_poly.pdbx_seq_one_letter_code
_entity_poly.pdbx_strand_id
1 'polypeptide(L)'
;MHCPDAFSQLFQQRYRDKYGDGFILPVNKTKLHVFYRPASAGLMGQEFIQQMGELPNVAVCKANRDKLRPLIEACQNDLEAYNRFVSLNPKKKAALEGLLLLPMPLWPEALNAELESIKSRVGYGLLLITLDELFAQLSHACASNPPERLSRNVVIALTQALASLQVGIEPDVRADNRTPTLQDTVALFPIESATAESATFAVYRITMLAVELACAAVMVDGRVGEPESMILTRHIDAWSYLSPGQRMRLKAYLQPGVRKNNTLLALKNNLEPLSLEHRRAIARFLAHLIQVEGTITPQDVKFLERVYKRFALDSKLVYTDLDSRATPMTLSLPPPGSVALNSVDRITLLKNESQELVALLENLFLTKVVATEDKEEIDPQSMAAIMADMQEGTVTLLRLLISRNAWERDKLTDIALDMEIRLDDILIEINRKILAVFDVPLITGDAVISINRDVSAALLA
;
A
#
# COMPACT_ATOMS: atom_id res chain seq x y z
N MET A 1 15.69 -4.67 -18.34
CA MET A 1 15.14 -3.48 -17.66
C MET A 1 14.49 -2.61 -18.73
N HIS A 2 13.21 -2.24 -18.60
CA HIS A 2 12.45 -1.65 -19.72
C HIS A 2 12.57 -0.12 -19.82
N CYS A 3 12.99 0.56 -18.75
CA CYS A 3 13.25 2.01 -18.75
C CYS A 3 14.60 2.32 -18.06
N PRO A 4 15.73 2.25 -18.79
CA PRO A 4 17.06 2.51 -18.20
C PRO A 4 17.24 3.98 -17.77
N ASP A 5 16.61 4.92 -18.48
CA ASP A 5 16.69 6.36 -18.22
C ASP A 5 16.15 6.71 -16.83
N ALA A 6 14.92 6.24 -16.53
CA ALA A 6 14.25 6.45 -15.25
C ALA A 6 15.01 5.83 -14.07
N PHE A 7 15.57 4.63 -14.26
CA PHE A 7 16.45 4.01 -13.25
C PHE A 7 17.73 4.82 -13.05
N SER A 8 18.38 5.27 -14.11
CA SER A 8 19.60 6.09 -14.04
C SER A 8 19.37 7.38 -13.26
N GLN A 9 18.28 8.09 -13.54
CA GLN A 9 17.90 9.33 -12.84
C GLN A 9 17.60 9.08 -11.35
N LEU A 10 16.79 8.07 -11.02
CA LEU A 10 16.43 7.74 -9.64
C LEU A 10 17.65 7.25 -8.82
N PHE A 11 18.51 6.44 -9.45
CA PHE A 11 19.77 5.98 -8.86
C PHE A 11 20.71 7.15 -8.59
N GLN A 12 20.87 8.09 -9.53
CA GLN A 12 21.73 9.26 -9.34
C GLN A 12 21.23 10.19 -8.22
N GLN A 13 19.92 10.43 -8.13
CA GLN A 13 19.31 11.18 -7.03
C GLN A 13 19.62 10.50 -5.69
N ARG A 14 19.20 9.26 -5.50
CA ARG A 14 19.39 8.51 -4.24
C ARG A 14 20.85 8.28 -3.86
N TYR A 15 21.73 8.10 -4.85
CA TYR A 15 23.17 8.01 -4.60
C TYR A 15 23.71 9.32 -4.01
N ARG A 16 23.29 10.47 -4.54
CA ARG A 16 23.64 11.79 -4.00
C ARG A 16 23.02 12.03 -2.62
N ASP A 17 21.77 11.63 -2.41
CA ASP A 17 21.11 11.76 -1.10
C ASP A 17 21.80 10.94 -0.01
N LYS A 18 22.30 9.74 -0.35
CA LYS A 18 22.94 8.81 0.60
C LYS A 18 24.44 9.00 0.77
N TYR A 19 25.15 9.45 -0.28
CA TYR A 19 26.62 9.50 -0.32
C TYR A 19 27.21 10.86 -0.75
N GLY A 20 26.38 11.88 -1.03
CA GLY A 20 26.83 13.21 -1.44
C GLY A 20 27.59 13.17 -2.77
N ASP A 21 28.82 13.68 -2.78
CA ASP A 21 29.76 13.60 -3.91
C ASP A 21 30.25 12.16 -4.19
N GLY A 22 29.98 11.23 -3.26
CA GLY A 22 30.32 9.81 -3.36
C GLY A 22 31.32 9.36 -2.30
N PHE A 23 31.55 8.04 -2.22
CA PHE A 23 32.54 7.46 -1.33
C PHE A 23 33.87 7.19 -2.03
N ILE A 24 34.98 7.52 -1.35
CA ILE A 24 36.33 7.24 -1.85
C ILE A 24 36.51 5.73 -1.99
N LEU A 25 36.90 5.29 -3.19
CA LEU A 25 37.19 3.89 -3.48
C LEU A 25 38.60 3.56 -2.98
N PRO A 26 38.78 2.63 -2.01
CA PRO A 26 40.11 2.25 -1.55
C PRO A 26 40.91 1.60 -2.68
N VAL A 27 42.20 1.93 -2.78
CA VAL A 27 43.10 1.42 -3.82
C VAL A 27 43.31 -0.08 -3.62
N ASN A 28 42.62 -0.88 -4.41
CA ASN A 28 42.75 -2.33 -4.39
C ASN A 28 44.08 -2.78 -5.03
N LYS A 29 44.68 -3.87 -4.51
CA LYS A 29 45.86 -4.50 -5.11
C LYS A 29 45.54 -5.17 -6.45
N THR A 30 44.33 -5.71 -6.61
CA THR A 30 43.88 -6.31 -7.87
C THR A 30 43.83 -5.26 -8.97
N LYS A 31 44.57 -5.44 -10.06
CA LYS A 31 44.56 -4.55 -11.21
C LYS A 31 43.38 -4.82 -12.14
N LEU A 32 43.03 -3.83 -12.95
CA LEU A 32 42.00 -3.97 -13.98
C LEU A 32 42.56 -4.75 -15.17
N HIS A 33 41.96 -5.90 -15.45
CA HIS A 33 42.23 -6.69 -16.65
C HIS A 33 40.99 -6.67 -17.54
N VAL A 34 41.17 -6.39 -18.83
CA VAL A 34 40.15 -6.58 -19.85
C VAL A 34 40.40 -7.93 -20.52
N PHE A 35 39.35 -8.75 -20.60
CA PHE A 35 39.37 -10.05 -21.25
C PHE A 35 38.54 -9.99 -22.53
N TYR A 36 39.03 -10.60 -23.60
CA TYR A 36 38.32 -10.80 -24.85
C TYR A 36 38.39 -12.27 -25.27
N ARG A 37 37.23 -12.87 -25.53
CA ARG A 37 37.09 -14.25 -26.00
C ARG A 37 36.38 -14.21 -27.36
N PRO A 38 37.03 -14.58 -28.48
CA PRO A 38 36.42 -14.51 -29.80
C PRO A 38 35.23 -15.48 -29.95
N ALA A 39 34.18 -15.02 -30.62
CA ALA A 39 33.07 -15.87 -31.07
C ALA A 39 33.36 -16.59 -32.40
N SER A 40 34.49 -16.30 -33.05
CA SER A 40 34.90 -16.90 -34.32
C SER A 40 35.44 -18.32 -34.12
N ALA A 41 34.92 -19.30 -34.86
CA ALA A 41 35.26 -20.72 -34.70
C ALA A 41 36.76 -21.04 -34.74
N GLY A 42 37.55 -20.38 -35.60
CA GLY A 42 39.00 -20.57 -35.70
C GLY A 42 39.82 -20.04 -34.51
N LEU A 43 39.21 -19.31 -33.58
CA LEU A 43 39.83 -18.82 -32.34
C LEU A 43 39.02 -19.20 -31.09
N MET A 44 38.03 -20.08 -31.21
CA MET A 44 37.28 -20.57 -30.04
C MET A 44 38.22 -21.33 -29.10
N GLY A 45 38.20 -20.95 -27.81
CA GLY A 45 39.11 -21.48 -26.79
C GLY A 45 40.35 -20.61 -26.55
N GLN A 46 40.60 -19.57 -27.35
CA GLN A 46 41.58 -18.54 -27.01
C GLN A 46 40.95 -17.42 -26.17
N GLU A 47 41.67 -16.97 -25.16
CA GLU A 47 41.29 -15.85 -24.30
C GLU A 47 42.42 -14.83 -24.26
N PHE A 48 42.12 -13.59 -24.66
CA PHE A 48 43.07 -12.49 -24.72
C PHE A 48 42.88 -11.61 -23.48
N ILE A 49 43.88 -11.58 -22.60
CA ILE A 49 43.83 -10.83 -21.34
C ILE A 49 44.85 -9.68 -21.40
N GLN A 50 44.38 -8.45 -21.26
CA GLN A 50 45.22 -7.25 -21.20
C GLN A 50 45.06 -6.54 -19.86
N GLN A 51 46.16 -6.36 -19.13
CA GLN A 51 46.18 -5.51 -17.94
C GLN A 51 46.17 -4.02 -18.34
N MET A 52 45.27 -3.23 -17.76
CA MET A 52 45.14 -1.80 -18.01
C MET A 52 46.08 -0.99 -17.09
N GLY A 53 47.37 -1.30 -17.19
CA GLY A 53 48.45 -0.67 -16.41
C GLY A 53 48.22 -0.80 -14.91
N GLU A 54 48.36 0.32 -14.20
CA GLU A 54 48.28 0.37 -12.74
C GLU A 54 46.86 0.59 -12.19
N LEU A 55 45.82 0.68 -13.03
CA LEU A 55 44.44 0.94 -12.61
C LEU A 55 43.91 -0.16 -11.68
N PRO A 56 43.37 0.16 -10.48
CA PRO A 56 42.80 -0.82 -9.57
C PRO A 56 41.42 -1.29 -10.05
N ASN A 57 41.14 -2.58 -9.92
CA ASN A 57 39.82 -3.15 -10.22
C ASN A 57 38.86 -2.90 -9.05
N VAL A 58 38.06 -1.84 -9.18
CA VAL A 58 37.08 -1.41 -8.17
C VAL A 58 35.87 -2.35 -8.07
N ALA A 59 35.55 -3.10 -9.13
CA ALA A 59 34.40 -4.02 -9.15
C ALA A 59 34.61 -5.26 -8.27
N VAL A 60 35.86 -5.67 -8.03
CA VAL A 60 36.19 -6.81 -7.16
C VAL A 60 35.75 -6.58 -5.71
N CYS A 61 35.84 -5.33 -5.22
CA CYS A 61 35.57 -4.99 -3.82
C CYS A 61 34.11 -5.27 -3.42
N LYS A 62 33.87 -6.39 -2.73
CA LYS A 62 32.56 -6.83 -2.22
C LYS A 62 31.90 -5.73 -1.36
N ALA A 63 32.62 -5.14 -0.42
CA ALA A 63 32.13 -4.05 0.43
C ALA A 63 31.65 -2.80 -0.32
N ASN A 64 32.17 -2.49 -1.51
CA ASN A 64 31.68 -1.37 -2.33
C ASN A 64 30.43 -1.77 -3.12
N ARG A 65 30.35 -3.01 -3.61
CA ARG A 65 29.13 -3.56 -4.25
C ARG A 65 27.98 -3.65 -3.26
N ASP A 66 28.25 -4.11 -2.04
CA ASP A 66 27.25 -4.27 -0.98
C ASP A 66 26.71 -2.92 -0.45
N LYS A 67 27.48 -1.83 -0.55
CA LYS A 67 26.97 -0.46 -0.31
C LYS A 67 25.99 0.03 -1.38
N LEU A 68 26.13 -0.46 -2.61
CA LEU A 68 25.29 -0.06 -3.76
C LEU A 68 24.08 -0.96 -3.94
N ARG A 69 24.18 -2.26 -3.62
CA ARG A 69 23.09 -3.24 -3.83
C ARG A 69 21.73 -2.80 -3.24
N PRO A 70 21.61 -2.36 -1.96
CA PRO A 70 20.33 -1.89 -1.42
C PRO A 70 19.75 -0.66 -2.12
N LEU A 71 20.59 0.14 -2.78
CA LEU A 71 20.15 1.32 -3.55
C LEU A 71 19.66 0.92 -4.95
N ILE A 72 20.31 -0.08 -5.57
CA ILE A 72 19.84 -0.72 -6.81
C ILE A 72 18.49 -1.39 -6.56
N GLU A 73 18.36 -2.19 -5.51
CA GLU A 73 17.14 -2.91 -5.13
C GLU A 73 15.98 -1.95 -4.85
N ALA A 74 16.20 -0.91 -4.02
CA ALA A 74 15.18 0.12 -3.79
C ALA A 74 14.74 0.81 -5.09
N CYS A 75 15.68 1.17 -5.98
CA CYS A 75 15.36 1.77 -7.28
C CYS A 75 14.71 0.78 -8.28
N GLN A 76 14.84 -0.53 -8.07
CA GLN A 76 14.15 -1.55 -8.87
C GLN A 76 12.71 -1.71 -8.40
N ASN A 77 12.49 -1.85 -7.08
CA ASN A 77 11.17 -2.02 -6.47
C ASN A 77 10.26 -0.81 -6.77
N ASP A 78 10.75 0.41 -6.57
CA ASP A 78 9.98 1.65 -6.82
C ASP A 78 9.70 1.90 -8.31
N LEU A 79 10.34 1.17 -9.22
CA LEU A 79 10.08 1.22 -10.66
C LEU A 79 9.40 -0.06 -11.18
N GLU A 80 9.08 -1.04 -10.34
CA GLU A 80 8.56 -2.34 -10.80
C GLU A 80 7.18 -2.19 -11.45
N ALA A 81 6.25 -1.52 -10.75
CA ALA A 81 4.89 -1.25 -11.25
C ALA A 81 4.91 -0.49 -12.58
N TYR A 82 5.79 0.51 -12.69
CA TYR A 82 6.00 1.27 -13.93
C TYR A 82 6.59 0.41 -15.06
N ASN A 83 7.65 -0.37 -14.79
CA ASN A 83 8.24 -1.26 -15.80
C ASN A 83 7.19 -2.27 -16.30
N ARG A 84 6.40 -2.89 -15.40
CA ARG A 84 5.30 -3.81 -15.75
C ARG A 84 4.23 -3.12 -16.59
N PHE A 85 3.82 -1.90 -16.23
CA PHE A 85 2.85 -1.12 -17.01
C PHE A 85 3.36 -0.77 -18.41
N VAL A 86 4.62 -0.32 -18.53
CA VAL A 86 5.24 0.07 -19.82
C VAL A 86 5.50 -1.14 -20.72
N SER A 87 5.88 -2.30 -20.17
CA SER A 87 5.98 -3.55 -20.95
C SER A 87 4.65 -3.95 -21.59
N LEU A 88 3.53 -3.73 -20.89
CA LEU A 88 2.18 -4.00 -21.42
C LEU A 88 1.65 -2.86 -22.30
N ASN A 89 2.07 -1.61 -22.07
CA ASN A 89 1.57 -0.42 -22.75
C ASN A 89 2.71 0.49 -23.28
N PRO A 90 3.55 0.06 -24.26
CA PRO A 90 4.72 0.83 -24.67
C PRO A 90 4.39 2.26 -25.17
N LYS A 91 3.21 2.45 -25.77
CA LYS A 91 2.72 3.75 -26.25
C LYS A 91 2.27 4.71 -25.13
N LYS A 92 2.10 4.23 -23.89
CA LYS A 92 1.67 5.04 -22.73
C LYS A 92 2.81 5.40 -21.76
N LYS A 93 4.08 5.22 -22.14
CA LYS A 93 5.27 5.52 -21.28
C LYS A 93 5.24 6.93 -20.64
N ALA A 94 4.72 7.92 -21.36
CA ALA A 94 4.60 9.32 -20.92
C ALA A 94 3.15 9.80 -20.71
N ALA A 95 2.16 8.89 -20.77
CA ALA A 95 0.78 9.23 -20.45
C ALA A 95 0.60 9.27 -18.92
N LEU A 96 -0.41 10.02 -18.44
CA LEU A 96 -0.64 10.22 -17.01
C LEU A 96 -0.76 8.89 -16.22
N GLU A 97 -1.37 7.84 -16.78
CA GLU A 97 -1.50 6.56 -16.08
C GLU A 97 -0.15 5.86 -15.83
N GLY A 98 0.85 6.13 -16.70
CA GLY A 98 2.22 5.66 -16.51
C GLY A 98 3.01 6.57 -15.57
N LEU A 99 2.84 7.89 -15.69
CA LEU A 99 3.54 8.85 -14.82
C LEU A 99 3.12 8.71 -13.35
N LEU A 100 1.83 8.48 -13.07
CA LEU A 100 1.34 8.20 -11.71
C LEU A 100 1.97 6.95 -11.05
N LEU A 101 2.62 6.07 -11.82
CA LEU A 101 3.34 4.89 -11.30
C LEU A 101 4.86 5.13 -11.14
N LEU A 102 5.38 6.31 -11.49
CA LEU A 102 6.76 6.72 -11.21
C LEU A 102 6.84 7.44 -9.85
N PRO A 103 8.00 7.37 -9.16
CA PRO A 103 8.32 8.32 -8.10
C PRO A 103 8.28 9.78 -8.58
N MET A 104 7.65 10.67 -7.80
CA MET A 104 7.55 12.12 -8.09
C MET A 104 8.86 12.82 -8.53
N PRO A 105 10.07 12.48 -8.02
CA PRO A 105 11.33 13.06 -8.49
C PRO A 105 11.69 12.81 -9.96
N LEU A 106 10.90 12.00 -10.67
CA LEU A 106 11.01 11.70 -12.10
C LEU A 106 9.90 12.34 -12.95
N TRP A 107 8.98 13.11 -12.34
CA TRP A 107 7.80 13.65 -13.03
C TRP A 107 8.12 14.91 -13.84
N PRO A 108 7.41 15.17 -14.94
CA PRO A 108 7.55 16.42 -15.70
C PRO A 108 7.30 17.64 -14.80
N GLU A 109 8.09 18.70 -14.98
CA GLU A 109 7.94 19.96 -14.23
C GLU A 109 6.53 20.55 -14.36
N ALA A 110 5.92 20.43 -15.54
CA ALA A 110 4.55 20.87 -15.80
C ALA A 110 3.49 20.09 -14.99
N LEU A 111 3.67 18.78 -14.79
CA LEU A 111 2.78 17.97 -13.95
C LEU A 111 2.91 18.37 -12.48
N ASN A 112 4.13 18.56 -11.99
CA ASN A 112 4.39 19.03 -10.63
C ASN A 112 3.82 20.44 -10.40
N ALA A 113 3.95 21.34 -11.38
CA ALA A 113 3.40 22.69 -11.32
C ALA A 113 1.85 22.71 -11.26
N GLU A 114 1.16 21.87 -12.05
CA GLU A 114 -0.31 21.77 -11.98
C GLU A 114 -0.80 21.11 -10.68
N LEU A 115 -0.02 20.21 -10.09
CA LEU A 115 -0.35 19.62 -8.79
C LEU A 115 -0.16 20.61 -7.62
N GLU A 116 0.87 21.45 -7.65
CA GLU A 116 1.01 22.58 -6.71
C GLU A 116 -0.05 23.67 -6.96
N SER A 117 -0.47 23.89 -8.21
CA SER A 117 -1.64 24.71 -8.57
C SER A 117 -2.91 24.16 -7.90
N ILE A 118 -3.18 22.85 -8.02
CA ILE A 118 -4.29 22.17 -7.33
C ILE A 118 -4.18 22.32 -5.80
N LYS A 119 -3.00 22.11 -5.21
CA LYS A 119 -2.75 22.31 -3.76
C LYS A 119 -3.05 23.74 -3.32
N SER A 120 -2.65 24.74 -4.10
CA SER A 120 -2.92 26.15 -3.82
C SER A 120 -4.42 26.50 -3.92
N ARG A 121 -5.16 25.88 -4.85
CA ARG A 121 -6.61 26.02 -5.02
C ARG A 121 -7.42 25.35 -3.90
N VAL A 122 -6.89 24.26 -3.33
CA VAL A 122 -7.46 23.60 -2.14
C VAL A 122 -7.24 24.47 -0.90
N GLY A 123 -6.02 24.98 -0.69
CA GLY A 123 -5.68 25.86 0.42
C GLY A 123 -6.03 25.27 1.78
N TYR A 124 -6.94 25.92 2.51
CA TYR A 124 -7.46 25.47 3.82
C TYR A 124 -8.89 24.91 3.74
N GLY A 125 -9.44 24.71 2.54
CA GLY A 125 -10.86 24.44 2.30
C GLY A 125 -11.15 23.10 1.64
N LEU A 126 -12.38 23.00 1.11
CA LEU A 126 -12.87 21.89 0.29
C LEU A 126 -13.00 22.37 -1.16
N LEU A 127 -12.29 21.74 -2.09
CA LEU A 127 -12.43 21.96 -3.52
C LEU A 127 -13.21 20.80 -4.15
N LEU A 128 -14.43 21.08 -4.62
CA LEU A 128 -15.23 20.14 -5.39
C LEU A 128 -14.84 20.23 -6.87
N ILE A 129 -14.57 19.07 -7.49
CA ILE A 129 -14.18 18.94 -8.91
C ILE A 129 -14.64 17.57 -9.43
N THR A 130 -14.94 17.41 -10.72
CA THR A 130 -15.16 16.05 -11.27
C THR A 130 -13.83 15.32 -11.49
N LEU A 131 -13.84 13.99 -11.45
CA LEU A 131 -12.67 13.20 -11.87
C LEU A 131 -12.31 13.48 -13.34
N ASP A 132 -13.27 13.72 -14.22
CA ASP A 132 -13.04 14.08 -15.62
C ASP A 132 -12.22 15.37 -15.75
N GLU A 133 -12.62 16.45 -15.06
CA GLU A 133 -11.87 17.71 -15.01
C GLU A 133 -10.46 17.54 -14.41
N LEU A 134 -10.34 16.77 -13.33
CA LEU A 134 -9.06 16.53 -12.65
C LEU A 134 -8.09 15.73 -13.53
N PHE A 135 -8.57 14.64 -14.14
CA PHE A 135 -7.77 13.85 -15.08
C PHE A 135 -7.46 14.62 -16.37
N ALA A 136 -8.36 15.48 -16.85
CA ALA A 136 -8.10 16.34 -18.00
C ALA A 136 -7.02 17.39 -17.73
N GLN A 137 -7.08 18.08 -16.57
CA GLN A 137 -6.06 19.06 -16.15
C GLN A 137 -4.68 18.40 -16.05
N LEU A 138 -4.58 17.26 -15.36
CA LEU A 138 -3.32 16.53 -15.20
C LEU A 138 -2.81 15.89 -16.51
N SER A 139 -3.70 15.41 -17.38
CA SER A 139 -3.30 14.82 -18.68
C SER A 139 -2.79 15.88 -19.66
N HIS A 140 -3.42 17.07 -19.66
CA HIS A 140 -2.96 18.24 -20.41
C HIS A 140 -1.55 18.68 -19.98
N ALA A 141 -1.28 18.72 -18.67
CA ALA A 141 0.06 18.99 -18.12
C ALA A 141 1.14 18.01 -18.63
N CYS A 142 0.74 16.78 -18.97
CA CYS A 142 1.60 15.74 -19.52
C CYS A 142 1.64 15.68 -21.06
N ALA A 143 0.99 16.64 -21.75
CA ALA A 143 0.76 16.61 -23.21
C ALA A 143 0.12 15.28 -23.69
N SER A 144 -0.78 14.72 -22.89
CA SER A 144 -1.40 13.40 -23.10
C SER A 144 -2.93 13.50 -23.13
N ASN A 145 -3.58 12.56 -23.81
CA ASN A 145 -5.04 12.47 -23.81
C ASN A 145 -5.56 11.96 -22.45
N PRO A 146 -6.70 12.47 -21.94
CA PRO A 146 -7.32 11.94 -20.73
C PRO A 146 -7.76 10.47 -20.91
N PRO A 147 -7.77 9.67 -19.83
CA PRO A 147 -8.15 8.26 -19.88
C PRO A 147 -9.67 8.07 -20.07
N GLU A 148 -10.09 7.53 -21.22
CA GLU A 148 -11.50 7.20 -21.53
C GLU A 148 -12.18 6.30 -20.48
N ARG A 149 -11.39 5.55 -19.70
CA ARG A 149 -11.87 4.67 -18.61
C ARG A 149 -10.87 4.69 -17.47
N LEU A 150 -11.37 4.88 -16.24
CA LEU A 150 -10.58 4.77 -15.02
C LEU A 150 -10.41 3.31 -14.63
N SER A 151 -9.19 2.91 -14.30
CA SER A 151 -8.90 1.66 -13.58
C SER A 151 -8.70 1.96 -12.10
N ARG A 152 -9.03 0.99 -11.23
CA ARG A 152 -8.90 1.16 -9.77
C ARG A 152 -7.48 1.58 -9.37
N ASN A 153 -6.48 0.95 -9.98
CA ASN A 153 -5.06 1.18 -9.68
C ASN A 153 -4.61 2.60 -10.06
N VAL A 154 -5.11 3.16 -11.17
CA VAL A 154 -4.78 4.55 -11.58
C VAL A 154 -5.37 5.57 -10.61
N VAL A 155 -6.59 5.36 -10.10
CA VAL A 155 -7.16 6.26 -9.09
C VAL A 155 -6.46 6.09 -7.73
N ILE A 156 -6.05 4.87 -7.35
CA ILE A 156 -5.23 4.65 -6.15
C ILE A 156 -3.87 5.37 -6.27
N ALA A 157 -3.21 5.29 -7.42
CA ALA A 157 -1.94 5.99 -7.67
C ALA A 157 -2.10 7.52 -7.60
N LEU A 158 -3.19 8.07 -8.17
CA LEU A 158 -3.56 9.49 -8.00
C LEU A 158 -3.80 9.85 -6.53
N THR A 159 -4.52 9.02 -5.77
CA THR A 159 -4.75 9.21 -4.33
C THR A 159 -3.43 9.23 -3.55
N GLN A 160 -2.48 8.36 -3.89
CA GLN A 160 -1.16 8.32 -3.26
C GLN A 160 -0.32 9.56 -3.58
N ALA A 161 -0.33 10.00 -4.84
CA ALA A 161 0.39 11.19 -5.31
C ALA A 161 -0.10 12.49 -4.65
N LEU A 162 -1.42 12.67 -4.58
CA LEU A 162 -2.04 13.79 -3.86
C LEU A 162 -1.68 13.73 -2.38
N ALA A 163 -1.69 12.54 -1.76
CA ALA A 163 -1.35 12.39 -0.34
C ALA A 163 0.13 12.73 -0.05
N SER A 164 1.08 12.41 -0.92
CA SER A 164 2.48 12.88 -0.81
C SER A 164 2.62 14.40 -0.95
N LEU A 165 1.67 15.06 -1.61
CA LEU A 165 1.59 16.52 -1.72
C LEU A 165 0.74 17.18 -0.61
N GLN A 166 0.33 16.45 0.42
CA GLN A 166 -0.54 16.95 1.50
C GLN A 166 -1.97 17.32 1.04
N VAL A 167 -2.46 16.65 -0.01
CA VAL A 167 -3.85 16.76 -0.49
C VAL A 167 -4.56 15.41 -0.32
N GLY A 168 -5.64 15.39 0.44
CA GLY A 168 -6.58 14.28 0.52
C GLY A 168 -7.63 14.36 -0.59
N ILE A 169 -8.19 13.20 -0.94
CA ILE A 169 -9.28 13.03 -1.90
C ILE A 169 -10.38 12.15 -1.29
N GLU A 170 -11.65 12.48 -1.59
CA GLU A 170 -12.84 11.71 -1.20
C GLU A 170 -13.87 11.72 -2.35
N PRO A 171 -14.56 10.61 -2.67
CA PRO A 171 -14.42 9.25 -2.11
C PRO A 171 -13.05 8.61 -2.34
N ASP A 172 -12.42 8.14 -1.26
CA ASP A 172 -11.19 7.37 -1.33
C ASP A 172 -11.46 5.95 -1.86
N VAL A 173 -10.83 5.58 -2.98
CA VAL A 173 -10.96 4.27 -3.64
C VAL A 173 -10.28 3.14 -2.85
N ARG A 174 -9.54 3.45 -1.79
CA ARG A 174 -9.12 2.49 -0.76
C ARG A 174 -10.23 2.28 0.27
N ALA A 175 -11.06 3.29 0.52
CA ALA A 175 -12.16 3.23 1.49
C ALA A 175 -13.40 2.51 0.92
N ASP A 176 -13.86 2.91 -0.27
CA ASP A 176 -15.02 2.31 -0.96
C ASP A 176 -14.65 1.04 -1.74
N ASN A 177 -15.54 0.05 -1.80
CA ASN A 177 -15.39 -1.12 -2.66
C ASN A 177 -15.66 -0.80 -4.14
N ARG A 178 -16.33 0.31 -4.47
CA ARG A 178 -16.59 0.76 -5.84
C ARG A 178 -15.37 1.46 -6.47
N THR A 179 -15.10 1.16 -7.74
CA THR A 179 -14.27 2.03 -8.60
C THR A 179 -15.11 3.22 -9.10
N PRO A 180 -14.65 4.47 -8.95
CA PRO A 180 -15.40 5.65 -9.39
C PRO A 180 -15.38 5.79 -10.93
N THR A 181 -16.33 6.57 -11.43
CA THR A 181 -16.49 6.93 -12.85
C THR A 181 -16.03 8.38 -13.12
N LEU A 182 -15.71 8.74 -14.36
CA LEU A 182 -15.17 10.08 -14.70
C LEU A 182 -16.10 11.23 -14.26
N GLN A 183 -17.41 11.05 -14.40
CA GLN A 183 -18.43 12.03 -14.00
C GLN A 183 -18.63 12.16 -12.48
N ASP A 184 -17.78 11.53 -11.66
CA ASP A 184 -17.92 11.52 -10.21
C ASP A 184 -17.30 12.79 -9.63
N THR A 185 -18.07 13.55 -8.87
CA THR A 185 -17.55 14.65 -8.07
C THR A 185 -16.69 14.09 -6.94
N VAL A 186 -15.44 14.54 -6.89
CA VAL A 186 -14.54 14.33 -5.76
C VAL A 186 -14.33 15.65 -5.02
N ALA A 187 -14.06 15.53 -3.73
CA ALA A 187 -13.63 16.63 -2.88
C ALA A 187 -12.13 16.48 -2.61
N LEU A 188 -11.39 17.56 -2.84
CA LEU A 188 -9.98 17.70 -2.46
C LEU A 188 -9.87 18.60 -1.23
N PHE A 189 -9.03 18.23 -0.27
CA PHE A 189 -8.85 18.91 1.02
C PHE A 189 -7.40 18.79 1.51
N PRO A 190 -6.89 19.70 2.36
CA PRO A 190 -5.53 19.58 2.88
C PRO A 190 -5.43 18.46 3.93
N ILE A 191 -4.29 17.75 3.95
CA ILE A 191 -3.96 16.77 5.00
C ILE A 191 -2.58 17.05 5.58
N GLU A 192 -2.46 17.15 6.90
CA GLU A 192 -1.19 17.51 7.55
C GLU A 192 -0.09 16.45 7.34
N SER A 193 -0.47 15.17 7.46
CA SER A 193 0.43 14.02 7.28
C SER A 193 -0.33 12.76 6.90
N ALA A 194 0.08 12.12 5.80
CA ALA A 194 -0.45 10.83 5.37
C ALA A 194 -0.20 9.69 6.37
N THR A 195 0.86 9.79 7.20
CA THR A 195 1.14 8.79 8.26
C THR A 195 0.15 8.91 9.42
N ALA A 196 -0.22 10.14 9.82
CA ALA A 196 -1.25 10.39 10.81
C ALA A 196 -2.64 9.95 10.32
N GLU A 197 -2.97 10.19 9.04
CA GLU A 197 -4.18 9.65 8.42
C GLU A 197 -4.23 8.12 8.43
N SER A 198 -3.10 7.46 8.15
CA SER A 198 -3.02 6.00 8.11
C SER A 198 -3.16 5.38 9.51
N ALA A 199 -2.55 5.99 10.53
CA ALA A 199 -2.56 5.49 11.90
C ALA A 199 -3.96 5.43 12.54
N THR A 200 -4.86 6.36 12.18
CA THR A 200 -6.25 6.41 12.69
C THR A 200 -7.30 5.95 11.67
N PHE A 201 -6.89 5.39 10.52
CA PHE A 201 -7.77 5.09 9.38
C PHE A 201 -8.91 4.10 9.70
N ALA A 202 -8.67 3.13 10.59
CA ALA A 202 -9.71 2.17 11.00
C ALA A 202 -10.82 2.83 11.85
N VAL A 203 -10.42 3.69 12.80
CA VAL A 203 -11.34 4.51 13.61
C VAL A 203 -12.12 5.50 12.73
N TYR A 204 -11.47 6.08 11.71
CA TYR A 204 -12.14 6.86 10.67
C TYR A 204 -13.22 6.04 9.94
N ARG A 205 -12.91 4.84 9.44
CA ARG A 205 -13.87 3.99 8.69
C ARG A 205 -15.14 3.71 9.48
N ILE A 206 -15.02 3.44 10.77
CA ILE A 206 -16.20 3.12 11.61
C ILE A 206 -16.96 4.38 12.04
N THR A 207 -16.28 5.50 12.24
CA THR A 207 -16.96 6.80 12.38
C THR A 207 -17.73 7.14 11.10
N MET A 208 -17.12 6.93 9.92
CA MET A 208 -17.74 7.09 8.61
C MET A 208 -18.98 6.21 8.49
N LEU A 209 -18.87 4.89 8.70
CA LEU A 209 -20.01 3.95 8.67
C LEU A 209 -21.14 4.35 9.62
N ALA A 210 -20.82 4.79 10.84
CA ALA A 210 -21.83 5.27 11.80
C ALA A 210 -22.56 6.51 11.27
N VAL A 211 -21.83 7.49 10.73
CA VAL A 211 -22.40 8.69 10.10
C VAL A 211 -23.19 8.36 8.82
N GLU A 212 -22.72 7.42 8.01
CA GLU A 212 -23.44 6.93 6.83
C GLU A 212 -24.82 6.39 7.21
N LEU A 213 -24.86 5.52 8.23
CA LEU A 213 -26.06 4.90 8.76
C LEU A 213 -26.97 5.91 9.47
N ALA A 214 -26.41 6.89 10.20
CA ALA A 214 -27.17 7.99 10.81
C ALA A 214 -27.91 8.81 9.75
N CYS A 215 -27.20 9.22 8.70
CA CYS A 215 -27.80 9.89 7.56
C CYS A 215 -28.86 9.02 6.87
N ALA A 216 -28.57 7.75 6.59
CA ALA A 216 -29.51 6.83 5.96
C ALA A 216 -30.79 6.63 6.81
N ALA A 217 -30.69 6.75 8.13
CA ALA A 217 -31.81 6.70 9.06
C ALA A 217 -32.70 7.97 9.05
N VAL A 218 -32.16 9.13 8.66
CA VAL A 218 -32.89 10.42 8.64
C VAL A 218 -33.20 10.93 7.23
N MET A 219 -32.70 10.28 6.18
CA MET A 219 -33.02 10.61 4.79
C MET A 219 -34.53 10.60 4.49
N VAL A 220 -34.95 11.57 3.68
CA VAL A 220 -36.27 11.65 3.05
C VAL A 220 -36.06 11.79 1.53
N ASP A 221 -36.83 11.07 0.73
CA ASP A 221 -36.79 11.09 -0.74
C ASP A 221 -35.38 10.91 -1.36
N GLY A 222 -34.53 10.12 -0.70
CA GLY A 222 -33.16 9.84 -1.14
C GLY A 222 -32.17 11.00 -0.95
N ARG A 223 -32.49 11.97 -0.09
CA ARG A 223 -31.61 13.07 0.32
C ARG A 223 -31.55 13.19 1.84
N VAL A 224 -30.41 13.65 2.35
CA VAL A 224 -30.29 14.23 3.70
C VAL A 224 -30.64 15.70 3.57
N GLY A 225 -31.33 16.29 4.56
CA GLY A 225 -31.61 17.72 4.56
C GLY A 225 -30.40 18.54 5.00
N GLU A 226 -30.30 19.78 4.49
CA GLU A 226 -29.32 20.78 4.94
C GLU A 226 -29.24 20.96 6.48
N PRO A 227 -30.33 20.95 7.27
CA PRO A 227 -30.18 21.02 8.73
C PRO A 227 -29.47 19.79 9.31
N GLU A 228 -29.64 18.59 8.75
CA GLU A 228 -28.95 17.38 9.25
C GLU A 228 -27.49 17.31 8.81
N SER A 229 -27.16 17.71 7.57
CA SER A 229 -25.77 17.80 7.12
C SER A 229 -25.00 18.85 7.93
N MET A 230 -25.62 20.00 8.24
CA MET A 230 -25.03 21.05 9.06
C MET A 230 -24.82 20.63 10.53
N ILE A 231 -25.77 19.91 11.13
CA ILE A 231 -25.62 19.33 12.49
C ILE A 231 -24.40 18.40 12.54
N LEU A 232 -24.28 17.47 11.60
CA LEU A 232 -23.15 16.53 11.55
C LEU A 232 -21.82 17.25 11.25
N THR A 233 -21.83 18.23 10.33
CA THR A 233 -20.65 19.04 9.97
C THR A 233 -20.09 19.81 11.16
N ARG A 234 -20.96 20.33 12.05
CA ARG A 234 -20.55 20.95 13.32
C ARG A 234 -19.87 19.94 14.25
N HIS A 235 -20.53 18.81 14.52
CA HIS A 235 -20.01 17.82 15.48
C HIS A 235 -18.70 17.18 15.05
N ILE A 236 -18.47 17.03 13.73
CA ILE A 236 -17.21 16.50 13.20
C ILE A 236 -15.99 17.28 13.70
N ASP A 237 -16.06 18.62 13.87
CA ASP A 237 -14.92 19.41 14.36
C ASP A 237 -14.51 19.07 15.80
N ALA A 238 -15.46 18.65 16.65
CA ALA A 238 -15.21 18.28 18.04
C ALA A 238 -14.52 16.90 18.18
N TRP A 239 -14.47 16.10 17.11
CA TRP A 239 -13.94 14.72 17.14
C TRP A 239 -12.40 14.71 17.10
N SER A 240 -11.82 15.02 18.26
CA SER A 240 -10.38 15.09 18.54
C SER A 240 -9.63 13.76 18.45
N TYR A 241 -10.35 12.63 18.40
CA TYR A 241 -9.78 11.30 18.18
C TYR A 241 -9.47 11.00 16.70
N LEU A 242 -9.97 11.83 15.77
CA LEU A 242 -9.63 11.82 14.35
C LEU A 242 -8.50 12.81 14.05
N SER A 243 -7.76 12.60 12.96
CA SER A 243 -6.85 13.62 12.44
C SER A 243 -7.62 14.80 11.82
N PRO A 244 -7.01 15.99 11.69
CA PRO A 244 -7.65 17.13 10.99
C PRO A 244 -8.05 16.79 9.55
N GLY A 245 -7.19 16.06 8.83
CA GLY A 245 -7.49 15.53 7.48
C GLY A 245 -8.70 14.59 7.45
N GLN A 246 -8.84 13.69 8.43
CA GLN A 246 -10.01 12.82 8.54
C GLN A 246 -11.30 13.56 8.88
N ARG A 247 -11.24 14.62 9.71
CA ARG A 247 -12.40 15.51 9.93
C ARG A 247 -12.81 16.19 8.63
N MET A 248 -11.85 16.68 7.84
CA MET A 248 -12.13 17.22 6.51
C MET A 248 -12.67 16.14 5.54
N ARG A 249 -12.18 14.90 5.58
CA ARG A 249 -12.70 13.78 4.79
C ARG A 249 -14.15 13.44 5.13
N LEU A 250 -14.55 13.45 6.40
CA LEU A 250 -15.96 13.28 6.78
C LEU A 250 -16.84 14.44 6.30
N LYS A 251 -16.35 15.69 6.40
CA LYS A 251 -17.06 16.87 5.86
C LYS A 251 -17.16 16.84 4.33
N ALA A 252 -16.14 16.35 3.65
CA ALA A 252 -16.12 16.09 2.22
C ALA A 252 -17.16 15.04 1.80
N TYR A 253 -17.20 13.91 2.50
CA TYR A 253 -18.20 12.86 2.29
C TYR A 253 -19.64 13.36 2.48
N LEU A 254 -19.88 14.31 3.39
CA LEU A 254 -21.20 14.91 3.60
C LEU A 254 -21.64 15.90 2.49
N GLN A 255 -20.77 16.29 1.55
CA GLN A 255 -21.13 17.27 0.51
C GLN A 255 -22.12 16.70 -0.53
N PRO A 256 -23.15 17.47 -0.94
CA PRO A 256 -24.02 17.10 -2.05
C PRO A 256 -23.22 16.86 -3.35
N GLY A 257 -23.25 15.64 -3.87
CA GLY A 257 -22.59 15.23 -5.12
C GLY A 257 -21.39 14.29 -4.92
N VAL A 258 -20.60 14.47 -3.85
CA VAL A 258 -19.51 13.54 -3.46
C VAL A 258 -20.12 12.20 -3.02
N ARG A 259 -21.21 12.29 -2.26
CA ARG A 259 -21.96 11.13 -1.77
C ARG A 259 -22.85 10.52 -2.86
N LYS A 260 -22.77 9.21 -3.05
CA LYS A 260 -23.62 8.46 -4.00
C LYS A 260 -24.71 7.62 -3.33
N ASN A 261 -25.92 7.71 -3.87
CA ASN A 261 -27.12 7.04 -3.34
C ASN A 261 -27.05 5.50 -3.36
N ASN A 262 -26.21 4.89 -4.22
CA ASN A 262 -26.12 3.42 -4.33
C ASN A 262 -25.56 2.76 -3.06
N THR A 263 -24.62 3.42 -2.36
CA THR A 263 -24.13 2.95 -1.06
C THR A 263 -25.26 2.86 -0.04
N LEU A 264 -26.29 3.69 -0.18
CA LEU A 264 -27.42 3.79 0.76
C LEU A 264 -28.47 2.70 0.51
N LEU A 265 -28.58 2.18 -0.72
CA LEU A 265 -29.33 0.95 -1.01
C LEU A 265 -28.60 -0.29 -0.45
N ALA A 266 -27.28 -0.37 -0.60
CA ALA A 266 -26.48 -1.43 0.01
C ALA A 266 -26.56 -1.38 1.55
N LEU A 267 -26.45 -0.19 2.15
CA LEU A 267 -26.56 0.00 3.60
C LEU A 267 -27.98 -0.23 4.12
N LYS A 268 -29.05 0.06 3.35
CA LYS A 268 -30.41 -0.37 3.72
C LYS A 268 -30.50 -1.91 3.77
N ASN A 269 -29.95 -2.58 2.77
CA ASN A 269 -29.90 -4.04 2.71
C ASN A 269 -28.96 -4.65 3.78
N ASN A 270 -28.06 -3.85 4.39
CA ASN A 270 -27.27 -4.24 5.56
C ASN A 270 -27.98 -3.90 6.90
N LEU A 271 -28.81 -2.84 6.93
CA LEU A 271 -29.59 -2.46 8.12
C LEU A 271 -30.71 -3.45 8.45
N GLU A 272 -31.38 -3.99 7.44
CA GLU A 272 -32.43 -4.99 7.62
C GLU A 272 -31.93 -6.27 8.34
N PRO A 273 -30.78 -6.89 7.98
CA PRO A 273 -30.20 -8.01 8.72
C PRO A 273 -29.41 -7.64 9.99
N LEU A 274 -29.01 -6.38 10.22
CA LEU A 274 -28.38 -5.97 11.48
C LEU A 274 -29.34 -6.15 12.66
N SER A 275 -28.93 -6.94 13.67
CA SER A 275 -29.76 -7.22 14.85
C SER A 275 -30.02 -5.95 15.68
N LEU A 276 -31.07 -6.00 16.51
CA LEU A 276 -31.52 -4.87 17.31
C LEU A 276 -30.42 -4.35 18.26
N GLU A 277 -29.54 -5.23 18.75
CA GLU A 277 -28.38 -4.88 19.58
C GLU A 277 -27.33 -4.06 18.83
N HIS A 278 -27.00 -4.45 17.59
CA HIS A 278 -26.06 -3.70 16.75
C HIS A 278 -26.64 -2.33 16.36
N ARG A 279 -27.93 -2.27 16.02
CA ARG A 279 -28.64 -0.99 15.79
C ARG A 279 -28.63 -0.12 17.05
N ARG A 280 -28.80 -0.72 18.23
CA ARG A 280 -28.72 -0.04 19.54
C ARG A 280 -27.32 0.51 19.82
N ALA A 281 -26.27 -0.23 19.47
CA ALA A 281 -24.87 0.19 19.61
C ALA A 281 -24.53 1.38 18.69
N ILE A 282 -24.92 1.32 17.42
CA ILE A 282 -24.74 2.43 16.46
C ILE A 282 -25.52 3.67 16.91
N ALA A 283 -26.76 3.50 17.37
CA ALA A 283 -27.59 4.58 17.90
C ALA A 283 -26.96 5.28 19.12
N ARG A 284 -26.41 4.49 20.06
CA ARG A 284 -25.65 4.98 21.22
C ARG A 284 -24.40 5.72 20.81
N PHE A 285 -23.59 5.15 19.92
CA PHE A 285 -22.37 5.77 19.43
C PHE A 285 -22.65 7.14 18.80
N LEU A 286 -23.76 7.30 18.09
CA LEU A 286 -24.18 8.60 17.54
C LEU A 286 -24.62 9.60 18.62
N ALA A 287 -25.32 9.16 19.67
CA ALA A 287 -25.66 10.03 20.81
C ALA A 287 -24.39 10.48 21.57
N HIS A 288 -23.46 9.56 21.78
CA HIS A 288 -22.14 9.76 22.39
C HIS A 288 -21.27 10.75 21.61
N LEU A 289 -21.18 10.60 20.28
CA LEU A 289 -20.45 11.53 19.41
C LEU A 289 -21.00 12.97 19.42
N ILE A 290 -22.29 13.13 19.68
CA ILE A 290 -22.95 14.44 19.87
C ILE A 290 -22.71 14.97 21.29
N GLN A 291 -22.64 14.08 22.29
CA GLN A 291 -22.43 14.43 23.70
C GLN A 291 -20.99 14.94 23.97
N VAL A 292 -19.99 14.55 23.16
CA VAL A 292 -18.59 14.99 23.26
C VAL A 292 -18.41 16.51 23.17
N GLU A 293 -19.28 17.23 22.45
CA GLU A 293 -19.28 18.71 22.39
C GLU A 293 -19.71 19.35 23.73
N GLY A 294 -20.50 18.63 24.54
CA GLY A 294 -21.09 19.13 25.79
C GLY A 294 -22.34 20.00 25.63
N THR A 295 -22.59 20.56 24.44
CA THR A 295 -23.71 21.48 24.15
C THR A 295 -24.82 20.85 23.28
N ILE A 296 -25.54 19.88 23.85
CA ILE A 296 -26.70 19.24 23.20
C ILE A 296 -27.80 20.29 22.93
N THR A 297 -28.22 20.46 21.67
CA THR A 297 -29.31 21.37 21.31
C THR A 297 -30.63 20.61 21.06
N PRO A 298 -31.80 21.30 21.09
CA PRO A 298 -33.09 20.69 20.73
C PRO A 298 -33.18 20.17 19.27
N GLN A 299 -32.25 20.56 18.40
CA GLN A 299 -32.17 20.02 17.03
C GLN A 299 -31.44 18.67 17.00
N ASP A 300 -30.39 18.50 17.82
CA ASP A 300 -29.65 17.24 17.96
C ASP A 300 -30.55 16.12 18.52
N VAL A 301 -31.37 16.43 19.53
CA VAL A 301 -32.36 15.49 20.08
C VAL A 301 -33.38 15.07 19.01
N LYS A 302 -33.87 16.02 18.19
CA LYS A 302 -34.79 15.73 17.07
C LYS A 302 -34.13 14.97 15.92
N PHE A 303 -32.81 15.05 15.76
CA PHE A 303 -32.06 14.21 14.84
C PHE A 303 -31.98 12.77 15.39
N LEU A 304 -31.52 12.60 16.63
CA LEU A 304 -31.42 11.29 17.29
C LEU A 304 -32.77 10.57 17.41
N GLU A 305 -33.85 11.27 17.76
CA GLU A 305 -35.20 10.67 17.77
C GLU A 305 -35.61 10.11 16.41
N ARG A 306 -35.21 10.73 15.29
CA ARG A 306 -35.48 10.20 13.94
C ARG A 306 -34.62 8.98 13.63
N VAL A 307 -33.32 9.02 13.99
CA VAL A 307 -32.41 7.86 13.88
C VAL A 307 -32.99 6.65 14.64
N TYR A 308 -33.38 6.83 15.90
CA TYR A 308 -33.89 5.76 16.76
C TYR A 308 -35.21 5.19 16.23
N LYS A 309 -36.17 6.06 15.85
CA LYS A 309 -37.44 5.63 15.23
C LYS A 309 -37.19 4.81 13.97
N ARG A 310 -36.23 5.19 13.12
CA ARG A 310 -35.92 4.47 11.88
C ARG A 310 -35.20 3.14 12.09
N PHE A 311 -34.38 3.02 13.12
CA PHE A 311 -33.76 1.75 13.54
C PHE A 311 -34.72 0.79 14.28
N ALA A 312 -35.97 1.21 14.52
CA ALA A 312 -36.98 0.52 15.33
C ALA A 312 -36.63 0.41 16.82
N LEU A 313 -36.07 1.48 17.38
CA LEU A 313 -35.76 1.65 18.81
C LEU A 313 -36.75 2.64 19.46
N ASP A 314 -37.06 2.47 20.76
CA ASP A 314 -37.85 3.45 21.50
C ASP A 314 -37.13 4.81 21.55
N SER A 315 -37.84 5.88 21.20
CA SER A 315 -37.32 7.25 21.21
C SER A 315 -36.96 7.74 22.61
N LYS A 316 -37.54 7.18 23.67
CA LYS A 316 -37.17 7.48 25.06
C LYS A 316 -35.71 7.10 25.36
N LEU A 317 -35.15 6.13 24.62
CA LEU A 317 -33.78 5.69 24.81
C LEU A 317 -32.75 6.76 24.43
N VAL A 318 -33.10 7.70 23.54
CA VAL A 318 -32.29 8.87 23.20
C VAL A 318 -31.93 9.64 24.48
N TYR A 319 -32.91 9.84 25.36
CA TYR A 319 -32.71 10.56 26.62
C TYR A 319 -31.81 9.76 27.57
N THR A 320 -31.97 8.44 27.70
CA THR A 320 -31.08 7.62 28.55
C THR A 320 -29.64 7.55 28.05
N ASP A 321 -29.40 7.66 26.75
CA ASP A 321 -28.03 7.62 26.20
C ASP A 321 -27.37 9.02 26.20
N LEU A 322 -28.16 10.11 26.11
CA LEU A 322 -27.68 11.49 26.26
C LEU A 322 -27.47 11.90 27.73
N ASP A 323 -28.23 11.33 28.67
CA ASP A 323 -28.12 11.58 30.11
C ASP A 323 -27.18 10.57 30.81
N SER A 324 -26.28 9.94 30.03
CA SER A 324 -25.28 8.93 30.41
C SER A 324 -24.14 9.47 31.30
N ARG A 325 -24.43 10.44 32.17
CA ARG A 325 -23.56 10.88 33.26
C ARG A 325 -23.35 9.80 34.35
N ALA A 326 -24.01 8.64 34.24
CA ALA A 326 -24.05 7.62 35.28
C ALA A 326 -24.25 6.18 34.75
N THR A 327 -23.26 5.62 34.03
CA THR A 327 -22.74 4.25 34.29
C THR A 327 -21.45 4.01 33.52
N PRO A 328 -20.28 3.84 34.17
CA PRO A 328 -19.22 3.01 33.60
C PRO A 328 -19.68 1.55 33.60
N MET A 329 -19.29 0.77 32.60
CA MET A 329 -19.76 -0.61 32.46
C MET A 329 -19.04 -1.59 33.41
N THR A 330 -19.48 -1.62 34.68
CA THR A 330 -19.27 -2.77 35.58
C THR A 330 -20.60 -3.29 36.11
N LEU A 331 -20.78 -4.60 36.08
CA LEU A 331 -22.05 -5.29 36.35
C LEU A 331 -22.38 -5.40 37.86
N SER A 332 -22.67 -4.28 38.56
CA SER A 332 -23.35 -4.30 39.88
C SER A 332 -23.77 -2.92 40.41
N LEU A 333 -24.82 -2.90 41.26
CA LEU A 333 -25.30 -1.76 42.06
C LEU A 333 -24.92 -1.92 43.55
N PRO A 334 -24.99 -0.88 44.43
CA PRO A 334 -25.06 0.57 44.20
C PRO A 334 -23.66 1.16 44.54
N PRO A 335 -23.33 2.05 45.54
CA PRO A 335 -24.06 3.00 46.43
C PRO A 335 -23.90 4.49 45.98
N PRO A 336 -24.56 5.49 46.63
CA PRO A 336 -24.45 6.89 46.22
C PRO A 336 -23.30 7.66 46.88
N GLY A 337 -22.46 8.32 46.06
CA GLY A 337 -21.45 9.29 46.49
C GLY A 337 -20.93 10.07 45.28
N SER A 338 -21.03 11.40 45.32
CA SER A 338 -20.74 12.25 44.16
C SER A 338 -19.24 12.53 43.98
N VAL A 339 -18.65 12.05 42.89
CA VAL A 339 -17.42 12.60 42.32
C VAL A 339 -17.69 13.07 40.90
N ALA A 340 -17.55 14.38 40.65
CA ALA A 340 -17.64 14.91 39.30
C ALA A 340 -16.33 14.63 38.56
N LEU A 341 -16.27 13.52 37.80
CA LEU A 341 -15.16 13.21 36.89
C LEU A 341 -14.82 14.43 36.02
N ASN A 342 -13.55 14.75 35.85
CA ASN A 342 -13.16 15.94 35.08
C ASN A 342 -13.46 15.75 33.60
N SER A 343 -13.58 16.84 32.85
CA SER A 343 -13.86 16.79 31.40
C SER A 343 -12.82 15.97 30.63
N VAL A 344 -11.55 16.03 31.04
CA VAL A 344 -10.45 15.23 30.45
C VAL A 344 -10.67 13.74 30.66
N ASP A 345 -10.95 13.32 31.90
CA ASP A 345 -11.18 11.91 32.26
C ASP A 345 -12.37 11.31 31.47
N ARG A 346 -13.43 12.12 31.28
CA ARG A 346 -14.57 11.75 30.43
C ARG A 346 -14.17 11.59 28.98
N ILE A 347 -13.44 12.54 28.39
CA ILE A 347 -12.99 12.44 26.99
C ILE A 347 -12.13 11.18 26.78
N THR A 348 -11.28 10.79 27.75
CA THR A 348 -10.53 9.53 27.67
C THR A 348 -11.40 8.29 27.81
N LEU A 349 -12.41 8.29 28.69
CA LEU A 349 -13.33 7.15 28.84
C LEU A 349 -14.22 6.99 27.61
N LEU A 350 -14.82 8.08 27.14
CA LEU A 350 -15.61 8.14 25.90
C LEU A 350 -14.79 7.72 24.66
N LYS A 351 -13.48 8.02 24.64
CA LYS A 351 -12.56 7.55 23.61
C LYS A 351 -12.29 6.05 23.71
N ASN A 352 -12.10 5.49 24.91
CA ASN A 352 -11.90 4.06 25.08
C ASN A 352 -13.16 3.27 24.70
N GLU A 353 -14.36 3.71 25.11
CA GLU A 353 -15.64 3.12 24.69
C GLU A 353 -15.84 3.23 23.16
N SER A 354 -15.42 4.35 22.56
CA SER A 354 -15.37 4.47 21.10
C SER A 354 -14.40 3.47 20.45
N GLN A 355 -13.30 3.10 21.10
CA GLN A 355 -12.33 2.14 20.59
C GLN A 355 -12.79 0.68 20.77
N GLU A 356 -13.51 0.37 21.85
CA GLU A 356 -14.14 -0.95 22.06
C GLU A 356 -15.32 -1.17 21.12
N LEU A 357 -16.16 -0.16 20.91
CA LEU A 357 -17.22 -0.19 19.89
C LEU A 357 -16.63 -0.27 18.48
N VAL A 358 -15.49 0.39 18.21
CA VAL A 358 -14.72 0.19 16.98
C VAL A 358 -14.29 -1.27 16.83
N ALA A 359 -13.64 -1.88 17.81
CA ALA A 359 -13.20 -3.27 17.73
C ALA A 359 -14.38 -4.26 17.51
N LEU A 360 -15.54 -4.01 18.11
CA LEU A 360 -16.75 -4.79 17.85
C LEU A 360 -17.25 -4.61 16.41
N LEU A 361 -17.23 -3.39 15.87
CA LEU A 361 -17.67 -3.10 14.51
C LEU A 361 -16.66 -3.56 13.43
N GLU A 362 -15.35 -3.58 13.73
CA GLU A 362 -14.31 -4.15 12.87
C GLU A 362 -14.60 -5.62 12.56
N ASN A 363 -14.86 -6.44 13.59
CA ASN A 363 -15.19 -7.86 13.46
C ASN A 363 -16.47 -8.12 12.66
N LEU A 364 -17.39 -7.15 12.60
CA LEU A 364 -18.66 -7.25 11.89
C LEU A 364 -18.59 -6.79 10.43
N PHE A 365 -17.75 -5.81 10.11
CA PHE A 365 -17.68 -5.19 8.77
C PHE A 365 -16.44 -5.57 7.94
N LEU A 366 -15.34 -6.01 8.55
CA LEU A 366 -14.13 -6.42 7.81
C LEU A 366 -14.17 -7.88 7.33
N THR A 367 -15.09 -8.69 7.87
CA THR A 367 -15.23 -10.14 7.59
C THR A 367 -15.87 -10.44 6.22
N LYS A 368 -15.50 -9.66 5.20
CA LYS A 368 -15.59 -10.04 3.79
C LYS A 368 -14.60 -9.33 2.86
N VAL A 369 -13.42 -8.95 3.35
CA VAL A 369 -12.23 -8.99 2.48
C VAL A 369 -11.99 -10.45 2.12
N VAL A 370 -12.58 -10.89 1.01
CA VAL A 370 -12.12 -12.10 0.34
C VAL A 370 -10.74 -11.75 -0.18
N ALA A 371 -9.72 -12.16 0.57
CA ALA A 371 -8.39 -12.28 0.01
C ALA A 371 -8.49 -13.26 -1.14
N THR A 372 -8.45 -12.75 -2.37
CA THR A 372 -7.96 -13.53 -3.49
C THR A 372 -6.47 -13.74 -3.21
N GLU A 373 -6.19 -14.75 -2.38
CA GLU A 373 -4.95 -15.49 -2.49
C GLU A 373 -4.92 -16.01 -3.93
N ASP A 374 -4.24 -15.27 -4.80
CA ASP A 374 -3.76 -15.80 -6.06
C ASP A 374 -2.77 -16.90 -5.70
N LYS A 375 -3.30 -18.10 -5.47
CA LYS A 375 -2.51 -19.32 -5.38
C LYS A 375 -1.93 -19.55 -6.76
N GLU A 376 -0.72 -19.04 -6.94
CA GLU A 376 0.17 -19.53 -7.98
C GLU A 376 0.23 -21.05 -7.82
N GLU A 377 -0.34 -21.78 -8.78
CA GLU A 377 -0.09 -23.21 -8.92
C GLU A 377 1.37 -23.34 -9.37
N ILE A 378 2.27 -23.30 -8.39
CA ILE A 378 3.68 -23.61 -8.59
C ILE A 378 3.73 -25.07 -9.04
N ASP A 379 4.00 -25.26 -10.33
CA ASP A 379 4.21 -26.59 -10.89
C ASP A 379 5.32 -27.31 -10.08
N PRO A 380 5.06 -28.55 -9.61
CA PRO A 380 5.98 -29.24 -8.70
C PRO A 380 7.30 -29.71 -9.35
N GLN A 381 7.50 -29.51 -10.67
CA GLN A 381 8.74 -29.85 -11.37
C GLN A 381 9.63 -28.62 -11.64
N SER A 382 9.04 -27.42 -11.60
CA SER A 382 9.71 -26.14 -11.82
C SER A 382 10.83 -25.86 -10.81
N MET A 383 11.96 -25.31 -11.28
CA MET A 383 13.13 -25.01 -10.41
C MET A 383 12.77 -24.11 -9.21
N ALA A 384 11.75 -23.26 -9.33
CA ALA A 384 11.25 -22.41 -8.25
C ALA A 384 10.82 -23.22 -7.01
N ALA A 385 10.11 -24.33 -7.18
CA ALA A 385 9.69 -25.21 -6.09
C ALA A 385 10.91 -25.83 -5.37
N ILE A 386 11.90 -26.30 -6.13
CA ILE A 386 13.11 -26.97 -5.60
C ILE A 386 14.05 -25.96 -4.91
N MET A 387 14.10 -24.72 -5.38
CA MET A 387 14.89 -23.65 -4.76
C MET A 387 14.26 -23.07 -3.48
N ALA A 388 12.94 -23.17 -3.30
CA ALA A 388 12.24 -22.53 -2.17
C ALA A 388 12.74 -23.01 -0.79
N ASP A 389 13.04 -24.30 -0.66
CA ASP A 389 13.56 -24.92 0.57
C ASP A 389 15.10 -25.02 0.63
N MET A 390 15.84 -24.34 -0.27
CA MET A 390 17.31 -24.35 -0.30
C MET A 390 17.92 -23.08 0.31
N GLN A 391 19.08 -23.21 0.95
CA GLN A 391 19.86 -22.04 1.39
C GLN A 391 20.39 -21.26 0.18
N GLU A 392 20.49 -19.94 0.31
CA GLU A 392 20.85 -19.01 -0.78
C GLU A 392 22.22 -19.35 -1.43
N GLY A 393 23.17 -19.83 -0.63
CA GLY A 393 24.46 -20.36 -1.11
C GLY A 393 24.31 -21.64 -1.96
N THR A 394 23.49 -22.60 -1.51
CA THR A 394 23.15 -23.83 -2.27
C THR A 394 22.46 -23.50 -3.59
N VAL A 395 21.51 -22.56 -3.60
CA VAL A 395 20.84 -22.08 -4.82
C VAL A 395 21.84 -21.43 -5.79
N THR A 396 22.76 -20.62 -5.27
CA THR A 396 23.79 -19.95 -6.07
C THR A 396 24.74 -20.95 -6.70
N LEU A 397 25.19 -21.96 -5.94
CA LEU A 397 26.06 -23.03 -6.46
C LEU A 397 25.32 -23.92 -7.46
N LEU A 398 24.04 -24.24 -7.24
CA LEU A 398 23.22 -25.02 -8.19
C LEU A 398 23.11 -24.34 -9.56
N ARG A 399 22.82 -23.03 -9.58
CA ARG A 399 22.77 -22.23 -10.82
C ARG A 399 24.14 -22.15 -11.51
N LEU A 400 25.22 -22.06 -10.72
CA LEU A 400 26.59 -22.07 -11.23
C LEU A 400 26.94 -23.43 -11.86
N LEU A 401 26.62 -24.54 -11.18
CA LEU A 401 26.84 -25.91 -11.67
C LEU A 401 26.14 -26.12 -13.03
N ILE A 402 24.83 -25.88 -13.10
CA ILE A 402 24.00 -26.04 -14.32
C ILE A 402 24.52 -25.23 -15.52
N SER A 403 25.29 -24.16 -15.30
CA SER A 403 25.88 -23.35 -16.39
C SER A 403 26.95 -24.06 -17.23
N ARG A 404 27.44 -25.24 -16.80
CA ARG A 404 28.42 -26.06 -17.57
C ARG A 404 28.09 -27.55 -17.48
N ASN A 405 28.57 -28.31 -18.45
CA ASN A 405 28.36 -29.76 -18.56
C ASN A 405 29.32 -30.60 -17.70
N ALA A 406 30.51 -30.08 -17.39
CA ALA A 406 31.49 -30.73 -16.53
C ALA A 406 32.34 -29.69 -15.77
N TRP A 407 32.80 -30.08 -14.59
CA TRP A 407 33.65 -29.29 -13.70
C TRP A 407 34.81 -30.11 -13.15
N GLU A 408 36.01 -29.53 -13.10
CA GLU A 408 37.12 -30.07 -12.33
C GLU A 408 36.89 -29.77 -10.84
N ARG A 409 37.08 -30.77 -9.98
CA ARG A 409 36.75 -30.66 -8.54
C ARG A 409 37.54 -29.57 -7.82
N ASP A 410 38.81 -29.37 -8.17
CA ASP A 410 39.66 -28.33 -7.55
C ASP A 410 39.08 -26.92 -7.77
N LYS A 411 38.66 -26.62 -9.00
CA LYS A 411 38.04 -25.32 -9.35
C LYS A 411 36.69 -25.09 -8.66
N LEU A 412 35.92 -26.14 -8.39
CA LEU A 412 34.71 -26.04 -7.55
C LEU A 412 35.04 -25.89 -6.06
N THR A 413 36.18 -26.44 -5.61
CA THR A 413 36.65 -26.30 -4.22
C THR A 413 37.10 -24.87 -3.95
N ASP A 414 37.85 -24.26 -4.86
CA ASP A 414 38.21 -22.83 -4.81
C ASP A 414 36.95 -21.93 -4.73
N ILE A 415 35.96 -22.18 -5.59
CA ILE A 415 34.69 -21.42 -5.60
C ILE A 415 33.91 -21.62 -4.29
N ALA A 416 33.89 -22.82 -3.73
CA ALA A 416 33.20 -23.10 -2.47
C ALA A 416 33.90 -22.44 -1.27
N LEU A 417 35.23 -22.38 -1.27
CA LEU A 417 36.04 -21.65 -0.29
C LEU A 417 35.79 -20.13 -0.37
N ASP A 418 35.75 -19.55 -1.57
CA ASP A 418 35.38 -18.14 -1.81
C ASP A 418 33.93 -17.80 -1.38
N MET A 419 33.07 -18.82 -1.26
CA MET A 419 31.69 -18.71 -0.77
C MET A 419 31.55 -19.08 0.73
N GLU A 420 32.64 -19.47 1.41
CA GLU A 420 32.67 -19.94 2.81
C GLU A 420 31.84 -21.22 3.09
N ILE A 421 31.58 -22.06 2.08
CA ILE A 421 30.69 -23.24 2.21
C ILE A 421 31.43 -24.56 1.95
N ARG A 422 31.01 -25.63 2.64
CA ARG A 422 31.58 -26.97 2.51
C ARG A 422 31.02 -27.68 1.27
N LEU A 423 31.83 -27.77 0.22
CA LEU A 423 31.45 -28.29 -1.10
C LEU A 423 30.73 -29.65 -1.05
N ASP A 424 31.29 -30.65 -0.38
CA ASP A 424 30.76 -32.01 -0.39
C ASP A 424 29.37 -32.13 0.24
N ASP A 425 29.11 -31.42 1.34
CA ASP A 425 27.80 -31.45 2.00
C ASP A 425 26.72 -30.82 1.10
N ILE A 426 27.07 -29.78 0.32
CA ILE A 426 26.16 -29.14 -0.65
C ILE A 426 25.91 -30.06 -1.85
N LEU A 427 26.95 -30.69 -2.41
CA LEU A 427 26.78 -31.60 -3.55
C LEU A 427 25.88 -32.78 -3.18
N ILE A 428 25.98 -33.28 -1.94
CA ILE A 428 25.09 -34.29 -1.36
C ILE A 428 23.66 -33.75 -1.18
N GLU A 429 23.48 -32.53 -0.65
CA GLU A 429 22.15 -31.92 -0.49
C GLU A 429 21.43 -31.73 -1.84
N ILE A 430 22.15 -31.20 -2.84
CA ILE A 430 21.65 -30.99 -4.21
C ILE A 430 21.24 -32.32 -4.82
N ASN A 431 22.11 -33.33 -4.82
CA ASN A 431 21.76 -34.64 -5.38
C ASN A 431 20.59 -35.28 -4.63
N ARG A 432 20.52 -35.16 -3.30
CA ARG A 432 19.41 -35.71 -2.49
C ARG A 432 18.07 -35.06 -2.83
N LYS A 433 18.02 -33.73 -2.97
CA LYS A 433 16.79 -33.00 -3.32
C LYS A 433 16.35 -33.27 -4.75
N ILE A 434 17.28 -33.43 -5.70
CA ILE A 434 16.95 -33.71 -7.10
C ILE A 434 16.55 -35.17 -7.31
N LEU A 435 17.21 -36.13 -6.65
CA LEU A 435 16.78 -37.53 -6.61
C LEU A 435 15.32 -37.66 -6.14
N ALA A 436 14.92 -36.88 -5.13
CA ALA A 436 13.55 -36.91 -4.59
C ALA A 436 12.45 -36.38 -5.55
N VAL A 437 12.82 -35.79 -6.70
CA VAL A 437 11.88 -35.24 -7.70
C VAL A 437 12.01 -35.94 -9.06
N PHE A 438 13.23 -36.31 -9.48
CA PHE A 438 13.53 -36.86 -10.80
C PHE A 438 14.02 -38.33 -10.78
N ASP A 439 14.16 -38.96 -9.60
CA ASP A 439 14.67 -40.33 -9.39
C ASP A 439 16.08 -40.61 -9.97
N VAL A 440 16.78 -39.55 -10.41
CA VAL A 440 18.07 -39.59 -11.10
C VAL A 440 18.98 -38.48 -10.53
N PRO A 441 20.27 -38.74 -10.22
CA PRO A 441 21.16 -37.71 -9.69
C PRO A 441 21.57 -36.69 -10.75
N LEU A 442 21.73 -35.43 -10.35
CA LEU A 442 22.24 -34.37 -11.22
C LEU A 442 23.77 -34.48 -11.41
N ILE A 443 24.48 -34.83 -10.33
CA ILE A 443 25.95 -34.80 -10.25
C ILE A 443 26.48 -36.23 -10.19
N THR A 444 27.42 -36.57 -11.08
CA THR A 444 28.12 -37.86 -11.09
C THR A 444 29.63 -37.70 -11.39
N GLY A 445 30.46 -38.45 -10.66
CA GLY A 445 31.92 -38.46 -10.78
C GLY A 445 32.66 -37.61 -9.73
N ASP A 446 33.73 -38.16 -9.16
CA ASP A 446 34.47 -37.52 -8.05
C ASP A 446 35.57 -36.55 -8.51
N ALA A 447 36.45 -36.98 -9.41
CA ALA A 447 37.58 -36.16 -9.88
C ALA A 447 37.15 -35.11 -10.94
N VAL A 448 36.20 -35.49 -11.80
CA VAL A 448 35.52 -34.60 -12.73
C VAL A 448 34.03 -34.77 -12.47
N ILE A 449 33.41 -33.70 -11.99
CA ILE A 449 31.97 -33.62 -11.71
C ILE A 449 31.26 -33.39 -13.05
N SER A 450 30.59 -34.43 -13.55
CA SER A 450 29.74 -34.37 -14.73
C SER A 450 28.29 -34.12 -14.33
N ILE A 451 27.56 -33.36 -15.17
CA ILE A 451 26.20 -32.89 -14.86
C ILE A 451 25.21 -33.51 -15.85
N ASN A 452 24.16 -34.13 -15.31
CA ASN A 452 23.16 -34.85 -16.08
C ASN A 452 22.31 -33.88 -16.92
N ARG A 453 22.44 -34.00 -18.25
CA ARG A 453 21.84 -33.08 -19.20
C ARG A 453 20.31 -33.11 -19.16
N ASP A 454 19.70 -34.29 -19.04
CA ASP A 454 18.25 -34.43 -19.19
C ASP A 454 17.53 -33.83 -17.96
N VAL A 455 18.09 -34.05 -16.77
CA VAL A 455 17.66 -33.40 -15.53
C VAL A 455 17.92 -31.89 -15.57
N SER A 456 19.09 -31.44 -16.07
CA SER A 456 19.38 -30.00 -16.20
C SER A 456 18.46 -29.28 -17.19
N ALA A 457 17.95 -29.97 -18.21
CA ALA A 457 17.01 -29.43 -19.18
C ALA A 457 15.59 -29.39 -18.60
N ALA A 458 15.16 -30.42 -17.87
CA ALA A 458 13.88 -30.44 -17.16
C ALA A 458 13.79 -29.37 -16.06
N LEU A 459 14.91 -29.07 -15.39
CA LEU A 459 15.01 -27.95 -14.44
C LEU A 459 14.97 -26.56 -15.10
N LEU A 460 15.16 -26.44 -16.42
CA LEU A 460 15.19 -25.16 -17.14
C LEU A 460 13.97 -24.95 -18.06
N ALA A 461 12.98 -25.84 -17.97
CA ALA A 461 11.68 -25.73 -18.63
C ALA A 461 10.70 -24.88 -17.80
#